data_AF-A0A4U1JDX0-F1
#
_entry.id   AF-A0A4U1JDX0-F1
#
_cell.length_a   1.000
_cell.length_b   1.000
_cell.length_c   1.000
_cell.angle_alpha   90.00
_cell.angle_beta   90.00
_cell.angle_gamma   90.00
#
_symmetry.space_group_name_H-M   'P 1'
#
loop_
_entity.id
_entity.type
_entity.pdbx_description
1 polymer ?
#
loop_
_entity_poly.entity_id
_entity_poly.type
_entity_poly.pdbx_seq_one_letter_code
_entity_poly.pdbx_strand_id
1 'polypeptide(L)'
;MRITVVILVAIHGLLTTSCSHAESNRITLQRGEVQRVEECHLLLDFAPISPKGVPFADMRYVCGVSESALKQQEWWGDKPQPLAFAMKQGDCIPLDTAYYCVDAIEPGASVTLKATYKKPRRPEHMLERLP
;
A
#
# COMPACT_ATOMS: atom_id res chain seq x y z
N MET A 1 -12.63 -54.86 -39.96
CA MET A 1 -12.69 -53.51 -40.54
C MET A 1 -13.64 -52.67 -39.70
N ARG A 2 -13.28 -51.41 -39.42
CA ARG A 2 -13.97 -50.36 -38.63
C ARG A 2 -13.29 -50.01 -37.30
N ILE A 3 -12.39 -49.05 -37.47
CA ILE A 3 -11.78 -48.11 -36.54
C ILE A 3 -12.87 -47.30 -35.84
N THR A 4 -12.80 -47.16 -34.51
CA THR A 4 -13.23 -45.91 -33.85
C THR A 4 -12.45 -45.68 -32.56
N VAL A 5 -11.43 -44.83 -32.65
CA VAL A 5 -10.80 -44.13 -31.53
C VAL A 5 -11.78 -43.03 -31.10
N VAL A 6 -12.16 -42.98 -29.82
CA VAL A 6 -12.73 -41.75 -29.23
C VAL A 6 -12.11 -41.52 -27.85
N ILE A 7 -11.08 -40.68 -27.89
CA ILE A 7 -10.53 -39.93 -26.77
C ILE A 7 -11.58 -38.87 -26.40
N LEU A 8 -12.07 -38.87 -25.16
CA LEU A 8 -12.85 -37.78 -24.54
C LEU A 8 -11.98 -37.25 -23.39
N VAL A 9 -10.96 -36.45 -23.69
CA VAL A 9 -10.98 -34.98 -23.64
C VAL A 9 -11.60 -34.42 -22.35
N ALA A 10 -10.68 -34.03 -21.46
CA ALA A 10 -10.85 -33.13 -20.35
C ALA A 10 -11.57 -31.83 -20.72
N ILE A 11 -12.61 -31.45 -19.96
CA ILE A 11 -13.10 -30.06 -19.86
C ILE A 11 -13.52 -29.86 -18.39
N HIS A 12 -12.60 -29.41 -17.53
CA HIS A 12 -12.45 -27.99 -17.18
C HIS A 12 -13.71 -27.40 -16.50
N GLY A 13 -13.87 -27.71 -15.22
CA GLY A 13 -14.78 -27.03 -14.31
C GLY A 13 -14.03 -26.38 -13.15
N LEU A 14 -12.84 -25.82 -13.40
CA LEU A 14 -12.19 -24.89 -12.48
C LEU A 14 -12.99 -23.59 -12.52
N LEU A 15 -14.05 -23.53 -11.71
CA LEU A 15 -14.64 -22.27 -11.28
C LEU A 15 -13.59 -21.60 -10.37
N THR A 16 -12.58 -20.99 -10.99
CA THR A 16 -11.75 -20.00 -10.32
C THR A 16 -12.68 -18.85 -10.01
N THR A 17 -13.21 -18.82 -8.79
CA THR A 17 -13.72 -17.59 -8.19
C THR A 17 -12.56 -16.61 -8.20
N SER A 18 -12.45 -15.79 -9.24
CA SER A 18 -11.65 -14.59 -9.17
C SER A 18 -12.29 -13.76 -8.07
N CYS A 19 -11.76 -13.87 -6.85
CA CYS A 19 -11.90 -12.82 -5.86
C CYS A 19 -11.32 -11.58 -6.52
N SER A 20 -12.15 -10.82 -7.22
CA SER A 20 -11.91 -9.40 -7.43
C SER A 20 -12.04 -8.77 -6.06
N HIS A 21 -11.00 -8.93 -5.25
CA HIS A 21 -10.79 -8.10 -4.09
C HIS A 21 -10.61 -6.71 -4.68
N ALA A 22 -11.69 -5.94 -4.72
CA ALA A 22 -11.60 -4.52 -4.99
C ALA A 22 -10.78 -3.96 -3.84
N GLU A 23 -9.45 -3.90 -4.02
CA GLU A 23 -8.56 -3.25 -3.07
C GLU A 23 -9.11 -1.84 -2.87
N SER A 24 -9.53 -1.57 -1.63
CA SER A 24 -9.87 -0.22 -1.23
C SER A 24 -8.68 0.66 -1.60
N ASN A 25 -8.90 1.68 -2.43
CA ASN A 25 -7.90 2.70 -2.74
C ASN A 25 -7.53 3.54 -1.51
N ARG A 26 -8.11 3.24 -0.34
CA ARG A 26 -7.83 3.83 0.96
C ARG A 26 -7.29 2.81 1.94
N ILE A 27 -6.28 3.23 2.68
CA ILE A 27 -5.72 2.52 3.83
C ILE A 27 -5.75 3.45 5.05
N THR A 28 -5.91 2.88 6.23
CA THR A 28 -5.84 3.63 7.49
C THR A 28 -4.75 3.02 8.34
N LEU A 29 -3.72 3.82 8.60
CA LEU A 29 -2.62 3.44 9.50
C LEU A 29 -3.00 3.82 10.92
N GLN A 30 -2.95 2.84 11.83
CA GLN A 30 -3.09 3.07 13.25
C GLN A 30 -1.74 3.45 13.86
N ARG A 31 -1.78 4.30 14.89
CA ARG A 31 -0.58 4.72 15.59
C ARG A 31 0.14 3.52 16.22
N GLY A 32 1.44 3.42 15.97
CA GLY A 32 2.30 2.39 16.56
C GLY A 32 2.20 1.02 15.88
N GLU A 33 1.38 0.88 14.85
CA GLU A 33 1.22 -0.36 14.09
C GLU A 33 1.95 -0.27 12.75
N VAL A 34 2.77 -1.28 12.47
CA VAL A 34 3.40 -1.41 11.15
C VAL A 34 2.42 -2.14 10.24
N GLN A 35 2.07 -1.52 9.12
CA GLN A 35 1.19 -2.10 8.12
C GLN A 35 1.94 -2.28 6.79
N ARG A 36 1.72 -3.42 6.15
CA ARG A 36 2.19 -3.64 4.77
C ARG A 36 1.16 -3.12 3.77
N VAL A 37 1.64 -2.33 2.82
CA VAL A 37 0.87 -1.76 1.71
C VAL A 37 1.72 -1.91 0.46
N GLU A 38 1.21 -2.65 -0.52
CA GLU A 38 2.02 -3.12 -1.65
C GLU A 38 3.31 -3.80 -1.13
N GLU A 39 4.48 -3.42 -1.65
CA GLU A 39 5.79 -3.90 -1.23
C GLU A 39 6.45 -3.02 -0.15
N CYS A 40 5.67 -2.18 0.54
CA CYS A 40 6.14 -1.23 1.53
C CYS A 40 5.59 -1.52 2.92
N HIS A 41 6.42 -1.36 3.94
CA HIS A 41 6.00 -1.31 5.33
C HIS A 41 5.89 0.16 5.74
N LEU A 42 4.76 0.52 6.34
CA LEU A 42 4.45 1.88 6.80
C LEU A 42 4.17 1.85 8.29
N LEU A 43 4.61 2.90 8.99
CA LEU A 43 4.34 3.11 10.40
C LEU A 43 3.88 4.57 10.59
N LEU A 44 2.77 4.74 11.30
CA LEU A 44 2.39 6.02 11.90
C LEU A 44 3.01 6.09 13.29
N ASP A 45 4.03 6.92 13.47
CA ASP A 45 4.64 7.14 14.79
C ASP A 45 3.69 7.96 15.68
N PHE A 46 3.22 9.10 15.16
CA PHE A 46 2.36 10.05 15.87
C PHE A 46 1.48 10.85 14.90
N ALA A 47 0.31 11.33 15.36
CA ALA A 47 -0.56 12.24 14.59
C ALA A 47 -0.95 13.49 15.41
N PRO A 48 -0.02 14.38 15.79
CA PRO A 48 -0.34 15.52 16.66
C PRO A 48 -1.01 16.68 15.91
N ILE A 49 -1.51 17.64 16.69
CA ILE A 49 -1.93 18.96 16.18
C ILE A 49 -0.77 19.94 16.40
N SER A 50 -0.34 20.61 15.33
CA SER A 50 0.68 21.66 15.43
C SER A 50 0.18 22.87 16.25
N PRO A 51 1.08 23.75 16.75
CA PRO A 51 0.67 24.96 17.46
C PRO A 51 -0.25 25.90 16.65
N LYS A 52 -0.29 25.74 15.32
CA LYS A 52 -1.18 26.50 14.42
C LYS A 52 -2.55 25.85 14.23
N GLY A 53 -2.87 24.78 14.97
CA GLY A 53 -4.13 24.06 14.88
C GLY A 53 -4.23 23.10 13.68
N VAL A 54 -3.13 22.85 12.95
CA VAL A 54 -3.12 21.98 11.77
C VAL A 54 -2.60 20.59 12.16
N PRO A 55 -3.36 19.50 11.97
CA PRO A 55 -2.88 18.16 12.22
C PRO A 55 -1.84 17.74 11.17
N PHE A 56 -0.90 16.89 11.58
CA PHE A 56 0.06 16.24 10.68
C PHE A 56 0.31 14.80 11.14
N ALA A 57 0.70 13.94 10.21
CA ALA A 57 1.09 12.56 10.46
C ALA A 57 2.63 12.47 10.44
N ASP A 58 3.24 12.03 11.53
CA ASP A 58 4.65 11.68 11.62
C ASP A 58 4.79 10.20 11.29
N MET A 59 5.53 9.90 10.22
CA MET A 59 5.50 8.62 9.56
C MET A 59 6.90 8.12 9.20
N ARG A 60 6.99 6.80 9.03
CA ARG A 60 8.14 6.10 8.44
C ARG A 60 7.64 5.13 7.40
N TYR A 61 8.41 4.94 6.34
CA TYR A 61 8.16 3.84 5.40
C TYR A 61 9.47 3.31 4.83
N VAL A 62 9.41 2.05 4.41
CA VAL A 62 10.48 1.37 3.67
C VAL A 62 9.84 0.38 2.71
N CYS A 63 10.41 0.26 1.51
CA CYS A 63 9.89 -0.63 0.46
C CYS A 63 10.91 -1.70 0.08
N GLY A 64 10.43 -2.79 -0.53
CA GLY A 64 11.27 -3.92 -0.95
C GLY A 64 11.84 -4.70 0.23
N VAL A 65 11.06 -4.81 1.31
CA VAL A 65 11.37 -5.60 2.51
C VAL A 65 10.48 -6.84 2.51
N SER A 66 11.02 -7.97 2.95
CA SER A 66 10.25 -9.21 3.11
C SER A 66 9.09 -9.02 4.09
N GLU A 67 7.92 -9.58 3.76
CA GLU A 67 6.75 -9.59 4.64
C GLU A 67 7.06 -10.22 6.01
N SER A 68 8.01 -11.15 6.06
CA SER A 68 8.46 -11.76 7.32
C SER A 68 9.04 -10.77 8.33
N ALA A 69 9.51 -9.59 7.88
CA ALA A 69 10.03 -8.55 8.75
C ALA A 69 8.92 -7.80 9.50
N LEU A 70 7.66 -7.85 9.03
CA LEU A 70 6.56 -7.04 9.59
C LEU A 70 6.34 -7.24 11.10
N LYS A 71 6.63 -8.45 11.61
CA LYS A 71 6.46 -8.83 13.02
C LYS A 71 7.75 -8.74 13.85
N GLN A 72 8.83 -8.24 13.25
CA GLN A 72 10.12 -8.11 13.90
C GLN A 72 10.28 -6.71 14.50
N GLN A 73 11.17 -6.58 15.49
CA GLN A 73 11.52 -5.28 16.05
C GLN A 73 12.09 -4.35 14.98
N GLU A 74 12.95 -4.89 14.11
CA GLU A 74 13.49 -4.23 12.92
C GLU A 74 12.58 -4.53 11.74
N TRP A 75 11.40 -3.92 11.73
CA TRP A 75 10.39 -4.16 10.69
C TRP A 75 10.83 -3.72 9.29
N TRP A 76 11.96 -3.03 9.18
CA TRP A 76 12.64 -2.68 7.94
C TRP A 76 13.63 -3.74 7.44
N GLY A 77 13.79 -4.86 8.16
CA GLY A 77 14.63 -5.99 7.75
C GLY A 77 16.09 -5.60 7.52
N ASP A 78 16.63 -5.96 6.36
CA ASP A 78 18.02 -5.70 5.96
C ASP A 78 18.26 -4.28 5.43
N LYS A 79 17.22 -3.44 5.35
CA LYS A 79 17.34 -2.05 4.88
C LYS A 79 17.86 -1.14 5.99
N PRO A 80 18.38 0.05 5.65
CA PRO A 80 18.62 1.08 6.65
C PRO A 80 17.33 1.45 7.40
N GLN A 81 17.46 1.79 8.68
CA GLN A 81 16.34 2.26 9.48
C GLN A 81 15.67 3.47 8.79
N PRO A 82 14.34 3.45 8.58
CA PRO A 82 13.66 4.52 7.87
C PRO A 82 13.63 5.81 8.70
N LEU A 83 13.88 6.91 8.02
CA LEU A 83 13.80 8.26 8.59
C LEU A 83 12.33 8.65 8.83
N ALA A 84 12.10 9.35 9.93
CA ALA A 84 10.82 9.96 10.23
C ALA A 84 10.60 11.20 9.36
N PHE A 85 9.37 11.41 8.91
CA PHE A 85 8.95 12.59 8.17
C PHE A 85 7.49 12.93 8.46
N ALA A 86 7.15 14.21 8.35
CA ALA A 86 5.80 14.70 8.58
C ALA A 86 5.04 14.92 7.27
N MET A 87 3.79 14.51 7.23
CA MET A 87 2.84 14.77 6.14
C MET A 87 1.60 15.50 6.66
N LYS A 88 1.07 16.41 5.85
CA LYS A 88 -0.23 17.05 6.05
C LYS A 88 -1.24 16.49 5.05
N GLN A 89 -2.52 16.82 5.26
CA GLN A 89 -3.56 16.49 4.31
C GLN A 89 -3.20 17.00 2.90
N GLY A 90 -3.30 16.13 1.90
CA GLY A 90 -2.92 16.39 0.52
C GLY A 90 -1.47 16.07 0.15
N ASP A 91 -0.56 15.95 1.11
CA ASP A 91 0.81 15.48 0.83
C ASP A 91 0.79 14.03 0.37
N CYS A 92 1.72 13.64 -0.50
CA CYS A 92 1.76 12.29 -1.09
C CYS A 92 3.13 11.63 -0.93
N ILE A 93 3.12 10.32 -0.68
CA ILE A 93 4.30 9.46 -0.71
C ILE A 93 4.25 8.50 -1.91
N PRO A 94 5.37 8.28 -2.60
CA PRO A 94 5.46 7.25 -3.62
C PRO A 94 5.59 5.88 -2.94
N LEU A 95 4.60 5.01 -3.13
CA LEU A 95 4.75 3.58 -2.85
C LEU A 95 5.18 2.85 -4.14
N ASP A 96 5.07 1.53 -4.19
CA ASP A 96 5.58 0.72 -5.30
C ASP A 96 4.94 1.16 -6.63
N THR A 97 3.61 1.16 -6.71
CA THR A 97 2.88 1.40 -7.97
C THR A 97 2.12 2.72 -8.04
N ALA A 98 1.87 3.37 -6.91
CA ALA A 98 1.06 4.58 -6.82
C ALA A 98 1.62 5.61 -5.83
N TYR A 99 1.17 6.86 -5.99
CA TYR A 99 1.28 7.90 -4.98
C TYR A 99 0.08 7.84 -4.04
N TYR A 100 0.36 7.63 -2.77
CA TYR A 100 -0.62 7.63 -1.70
C TYR A 100 -0.62 8.99 -1.01
N CYS A 101 -1.74 9.70 -1.11
CA CYS A 101 -1.90 11.03 -0.53
C CYS A 101 -2.68 10.96 0.77
N VAL A 102 -2.35 11.84 1.73
CA VAL A 102 -3.09 11.93 2.98
C VAL A 102 -4.49 12.47 2.71
N ASP A 103 -5.48 11.63 2.98
CA ASP A 103 -6.89 11.92 2.78
C ASP A 103 -7.50 12.51 4.07
N ALA A 104 -7.18 11.94 5.22
CA ALA A 104 -7.63 12.39 6.54
C ALA A 104 -6.60 12.07 7.63
N ILE A 105 -6.56 12.91 8.67
CA ILE A 105 -5.73 12.69 9.87
C ILE A 105 -6.66 12.78 11.08
N GLU A 106 -6.67 11.73 11.91
CA GLU A 106 -7.35 11.72 13.20
C GLU A 106 -6.32 11.96 14.31
N PRO A 107 -6.34 13.14 14.97
CA PRO A 107 -5.30 13.49 15.91
C PRO A 107 -5.11 12.47 17.04
N GLY A 108 -3.87 12.04 17.22
CA GLY A 108 -3.46 11.08 18.25
C GLY A 108 -3.75 9.61 17.93
N ALA A 109 -4.49 9.31 16.86
CA ALA A 109 -5.00 7.98 16.59
C ALA A 109 -4.54 7.40 15.25
N SER A 110 -4.89 8.04 14.13
CA SER A 110 -4.76 7.40 12.81
C SER A 110 -4.52 8.38 11.67
N VAL A 111 -4.03 7.87 10.54
CA VAL A 111 -3.98 8.59 9.26
C VAL A 111 -4.55 7.71 8.15
N THR A 112 -5.41 8.29 7.31
CA THR A 112 -5.92 7.62 6.12
C THR A 112 -5.17 8.12 4.90
N LEU A 113 -4.58 7.19 4.15
CA LEU A 113 -3.94 7.46 2.87
C LEU A 113 -4.82 6.93 1.73
N LYS A 114 -4.87 7.66 0.63
CA LYS A 114 -5.57 7.27 -0.60
C LYS A 114 -4.59 7.16 -1.77
N ALA A 115 -4.57 6.02 -2.44
CA ALA A 115 -3.94 5.86 -3.74
C ALA A 115 -4.59 6.85 -4.73
N THR A 116 -3.86 7.90 -5.10
CA THR A 116 -4.41 9.05 -5.83
C THR A 116 -3.85 9.18 -7.24
N TYR A 117 -2.57 8.88 -7.43
CA TYR A 117 -1.94 8.93 -8.76
C TYR A 117 -1.18 7.64 -9.04
N LYS A 118 -1.17 7.19 -10.29
CA LYS A 118 -0.25 6.14 -10.74
C LYS A 118 1.18 6.67 -10.69
N LYS A 119 2.11 5.84 -10.23
CA LYS A 119 3.53 6.17 -10.29
C LYS A 119 4.03 5.99 -11.72
N PRO A 120 4.65 7.01 -12.33
CA PRO A 120 5.10 6.92 -13.70
C PRO A 120 6.28 5.96 -13.79
N ARG A 121 6.26 5.06 -14.79
CA ARG A 121 7.37 4.13 -15.05
C ARG A 121 8.61 4.82 -15.62
N ARG A 122 8.43 6.02 -16.16
CA ARG A 122 9.50 6.84 -16.75
C ARG A 122 9.31 8.31 -16.35
N PRO A 123 10.38 9.07 -16.07
CA PRO A 123 10.27 10.45 -15.58
C PRO A 123 9.47 11.40 -16.49
N GLU A 124 9.46 11.13 -17.79
CA GLU A 124 8.76 11.94 -18.79
C GLU A 124 7.25 11.70 -18.86
N HIS A 125 6.73 10.66 -18.19
CA HIS A 125 5.30 10.38 -18.18
C HIS A 125 4.57 11.30 -17.20
N MET A 126 3.44 11.86 -17.66
CA MET A 126 2.55 12.64 -16.80
C MET A 126 1.92 11.78 -15.71
N LEU A 127 1.67 12.39 -14.54
CA LEU A 127 0.92 11.75 -13.46
C LEU A 127 -0.53 11.52 -13.90
N GLU A 128 -0.98 10.26 -13.82
CA GLU A 128 -2.36 9.87 -14.11
C GLU A 128 -3.12 9.67 -12.79
N ARG A 129 -4.28 10.32 -12.64
CA ARG A 129 -5.13 10.16 -11.46
C ARG A 129 -5.83 8.79 -11.46
N LEU A 130 -5.83 8.12 -10.31
CA LEU A 130 -6.59 6.89 -10.10
C LEU A 130 -8.08 7.20 -9.83
N PRO A 131 -9.00 6.34 -10.28
CA PRO A 131 -10.44 6.49 -10.03
C PRO A 131 -10.80 6.45 -8.53
#